data_AF-A0A969PLF8-F1
#
_entry.id   AF-A0A969PLF8-F1
#
_cell.length_a   1.000
_cell.length_b   1.000
_cell.length_c   1.000
_cell.angle_alpha   90.00
_cell.angle_beta   90.00
_cell.angle_gamma   90.00
#
_symmetry.space_group_name_H-M   'P 1'
#
loop_
_entity.id
_entity.type
_entity.pdbx_description
1 polymer ?
#
loop_
_entity_poly.entity_id
_entity_poly.type
_entity_poly.pdbx_seq_one_letter_code
_entity_poly.pdbx_strand_id
1 'polypeptide(L)'
;MPIESVGNPASIMANPGYRNAIETTPAQAGNSFSTWLNDAVGNLNETRAASDVKTEAMARGEDVDLHQVMIAGQKASIALETTVEVRNKAIEAYQEIMRMQV
;
A
#
# COMPACT_ATOMS: atom_id res chain seq x y z
N MET A 1 -9.23 25.95 -57.10
CA MET A 1 -8.95 25.53 -55.72
C MET A 1 -10.02 26.10 -54.81
N PRO A 2 -10.85 25.27 -54.15
CA PRO A 2 -11.53 25.61 -52.92
C PRO A 2 -10.90 24.88 -51.73
N ILE A 3 -10.71 25.63 -50.64
CA ILE A 3 -10.22 25.18 -49.34
C ILE A 3 -11.26 24.26 -48.68
N GLU A 4 -10.88 23.03 -48.32
CA GLU A 4 -11.76 22.15 -47.55
C GLU A 4 -11.83 22.60 -46.09
N SER A 5 -13.08 22.73 -45.66
CA SER A 5 -13.53 23.21 -44.36
C SER A 5 -12.82 22.46 -43.22
N VAL A 6 -12.19 23.25 -42.34
CA VAL A 6 -11.63 22.79 -41.06
C VAL A 6 -12.66 21.90 -40.36
N GLY A 7 -12.20 20.69 -40.02
CA GLY A 7 -12.98 19.66 -39.35
C GLY A 7 -13.69 20.19 -38.12
N ASN A 8 -14.99 19.98 -38.12
CA ASN A 8 -15.95 20.27 -37.07
C ASN A 8 -15.43 19.84 -35.67
N PRO A 9 -15.41 20.72 -34.65
CA PRO A 9 -15.00 20.38 -33.28
C PRO A 9 -15.93 19.39 -32.56
N ALA A 10 -17.06 19.02 -33.17
CA ALA A 10 -17.98 18.02 -32.64
C ALA A 10 -17.42 16.57 -32.65
N SER A 11 -16.35 16.29 -33.40
CA SER A 11 -15.72 14.95 -33.45
C SER A 11 -14.89 14.60 -32.21
N ILE A 12 -14.52 15.59 -31.40
CA ILE A 12 -13.70 15.40 -30.19
C ILE A 12 -14.57 14.93 -29.00
N MET A 13 -15.90 15.05 -29.09
CA MET A 13 -16.84 14.56 -28.07
C MET A 13 -17.21 13.07 -28.23
N ALA A 14 -16.75 12.41 -29.29
CA ALA A 14 -17.11 11.03 -29.61
C ALA A 14 -16.06 9.97 -29.22
N ASN A 15 -15.01 10.34 -28.48
CA ASN A 15 -14.03 9.37 -27.99
C ASN A 15 -14.23 9.08 -26.49
N PRO A 16 -14.90 7.97 -26.12
CA PRO A 16 -15.09 7.56 -24.73
C PRO A 16 -13.79 7.08 -24.03
N GLY A 17 -12.64 7.11 -24.70
CA GLY A 17 -11.38 6.55 -24.20
C GLY A 17 -10.59 7.37 -23.17
N TYR A 18 -11.00 8.58 -22.81
CA TYR A 18 -10.22 9.47 -21.91
C TYR A 18 -10.88 9.78 -20.55
N ARG A 19 -11.97 9.07 -20.19
CA ARG A 19 -12.69 9.30 -18.92
C ARG A 19 -12.39 8.28 -17.82
N ASN A 20 -11.32 7.50 -17.94
CA ASN A 20 -10.86 6.63 -16.85
C ASN A 20 -9.78 7.33 -16.02
N ALA A 21 -10.09 8.53 -15.51
CA ALA A 21 -9.48 8.98 -14.27
C ALA A 21 -10.17 8.19 -13.16
N ILE A 22 -9.54 7.09 -12.76
CA ILE A 22 -9.75 6.27 -11.56
C ILE A 22 -10.76 6.89 -10.58
N GLU A 23 -12.06 6.69 -10.81
CA GLU A 23 -13.09 6.86 -9.79
C GLU A 23 -13.17 5.55 -9.01
N THR A 24 -12.09 5.23 -8.26
CA THR A 24 -12.18 4.19 -7.24
C THR A 24 -13.08 4.72 -6.15
N THR A 25 -14.34 4.30 -6.18
CA THR A 25 -15.29 4.63 -5.11
C THR A 25 -14.73 4.14 -3.76
N PRO A 26 -15.04 4.79 -2.62
CA PRO A 26 -14.53 4.38 -1.31
C PRO A 26 -14.85 2.90 -0.99
N ALA A 27 -15.95 2.38 -1.52
CA ALA A 27 -16.33 0.96 -1.44
C ALA A 27 -15.39 0.03 -2.23
N GLN A 28 -14.93 0.46 -3.42
CA GLN A 28 -14.01 -0.29 -4.26
C GLN A 28 -12.57 -0.23 -3.73
N ALA A 29 -12.19 0.86 -3.06
CA ALA A 29 -10.95 0.97 -2.29
C ALA A 29 -10.96 0.05 -1.04
N GLY A 30 -12.08 0.00 -0.31
CA GLY A 30 -12.26 -0.89 0.83
C GLY A 30 -12.17 -2.38 0.46
N ASN A 31 -12.76 -2.76 -0.68
CA ASN A 31 -12.68 -4.14 -1.17
C ASN A 31 -11.25 -4.52 -1.61
N SER A 32 -10.54 -3.57 -2.23
CA SER A 32 -9.12 -3.76 -2.62
C SER A 32 -8.19 -3.87 -1.41
N PHE A 33 -8.47 -3.10 -0.34
CA PHE A 33 -7.74 -3.21 0.93
C PHE A 33 -8.01 -4.54 1.64
N SER A 34 -9.26 -5.02 1.65
CA SER A 34 -9.62 -6.32 2.24
C SER A 34 -8.93 -7.48 1.53
N THR A 35 -8.83 -7.44 0.20
CA THR A 35 -8.08 -8.44 -0.59
C THR A 35 -6.59 -8.40 -0.28
N TRP A 36 -5.99 -7.20 -0.29
CA TRP A 36 -4.58 -7.02 0.07
C TRP A 36 -4.27 -7.49 1.50
N LEU A 37 -5.18 -7.25 2.45
CA LEU A 37 -5.02 -7.69 3.84
C LEU A 37 -5.07 -9.23 3.95
N ASN A 38 -5.96 -9.90 3.22
CA ASN A 38 -6.00 -11.37 3.18
C ASN A 38 -4.71 -11.94 2.59
N ASP A 39 -4.21 -11.34 1.50
CA ASP A 39 -2.94 -11.74 0.89
C ASP A 39 -1.75 -11.51 1.84
N ALA A 40 -1.74 -10.40 2.57
CA ALA A 40 -0.72 -10.11 3.57
C ALA A 40 -0.76 -11.09 4.75
N VAL A 41 -1.95 -11.50 5.21
CA VAL A 41 -2.11 -12.53 6.26
C VAL A 41 -1.64 -13.90 5.77
N GLY A 42 -1.94 -14.27 4.52
CA GLY A 42 -1.43 -15.48 3.89
C GLY A 42 0.09 -15.47 3.77
N ASN A 43 0.66 -14.36 3.29
CA ASN A 43 2.10 -14.17 3.14
C ASN A 43 2.83 -14.17 4.49
N LEU A 44 2.20 -13.61 5.54
CA LEU A 44 2.74 -13.66 6.90
C LEU A 44 2.83 -15.11 7.40
N ASN A 45 1.84 -15.95 7.11
CA ASN A 45 1.86 -17.35 7.52
C ASN A 45 2.99 -18.13 6.81
N GLU A 46 3.19 -17.90 5.51
CA GLU A 46 4.32 -18.46 4.77
C GLU A 46 5.68 -17.94 5.27
N THR A 47 5.77 -16.63 5.54
CA THR A 47 6.97 -16.00 6.08
C THR A 47 7.29 -16.53 7.47
N ARG A 48 6.29 -16.81 8.30
CA ARG A 48 6.44 -17.39 9.64
C ARG A 48 7.01 -18.81 9.56
N ALA A 49 6.47 -19.66 8.68
CA ALA A 49 7.01 -20.99 8.43
C ALA A 49 8.46 -20.94 7.91
N ALA A 50 8.77 -20.01 7.01
CA ALA A 50 10.14 -19.79 6.53
C ALA A 50 11.08 -19.25 7.62
N SER A 51 10.56 -18.44 8.54
CA SER A 51 11.30 -17.90 9.68
C SER A 51 11.59 -18.97 10.73
N ASP A 52 10.70 -19.93 10.95
CA ASP A 52 10.93 -21.06 11.86
C ASP A 52 12.12 -21.92 11.38
N VAL A 53 12.17 -22.21 10.07
CA VAL A 53 13.32 -22.88 9.43
C VAL A 53 14.61 -22.08 9.55
N LYS A 54 14.54 -20.76 9.38
CA LYS A 54 15.71 -19.87 9.52
C LYS A 54 16.13 -19.67 10.99
N THR A 55 15.21 -19.77 11.93
CA THR A 55 15.49 -19.68 13.38
C THR A 55 16.19 -20.93 13.87
N GLU A 56 15.79 -22.10 13.38
CA GLU A 56 16.52 -23.36 13.57
C GLU A 56 17.94 -23.27 12.99
N ALA A 57 18.10 -22.60 11.84
CA ALA A 57 19.41 -22.32 11.26
C ALA A 57 20.26 -21.30 12.05
N MET A 58 19.63 -20.31 12.70
CA MET A 58 20.26 -19.23 13.48
C MET A 58 20.69 -19.68 14.88
N ALA A 59 20.02 -20.66 15.49
CA ALA A 59 20.42 -21.27 16.76
C ALA A 59 21.83 -21.89 16.74
N ARG A 60 22.47 -21.94 15.55
CA ARG A 60 23.87 -22.34 15.34
C ARG A 60 24.91 -21.24 15.62
N GLY A 61 24.48 -20.02 16.00
CA GLY A 61 25.29 -19.02 16.70
C GLY A 61 26.41 -18.36 15.89
N GLU A 62 26.17 -17.13 15.42
CA GLU A 62 27.22 -16.26 14.86
C GLU A 62 27.19 -14.86 15.49
N ASP A 63 28.40 -14.31 15.60
CA ASP A 63 28.89 -13.12 16.32
C ASP A 63 27.98 -11.88 16.31
N VAL A 64 27.74 -11.29 17.50
CA VAL A 64 27.00 -10.03 17.65
C VAL A 64 27.93 -8.92 18.14
N ASP A 65 28.31 -8.05 17.20
CA ASP A 65 29.12 -6.86 17.43
C ASP A 65 28.32 -5.80 18.22
N LEU A 66 28.82 -5.34 19.37
CA LEU A 66 28.09 -4.46 20.31
C LEU A 66 27.55 -3.17 19.65
N HIS A 67 28.24 -2.67 18.62
CA HIS A 67 27.81 -1.53 17.82
C HIS A 67 26.51 -1.78 17.04
N GLN A 68 26.31 -3.00 16.55
CA GLN A 68 25.08 -3.40 15.86
C GLN A 68 23.87 -3.34 16.80
N VAL A 69 24.04 -3.69 18.07
CA VAL A 69 22.97 -3.66 19.07
C VAL A 69 22.52 -2.22 19.35
N MET A 70 23.45 -1.26 19.47
CA MET A 70 23.08 0.14 19.66
C MET A 70 22.38 0.74 18.44
N ILE A 71 22.87 0.44 17.23
CA ILE A 71 22.23 0.90 15.98
C ILE A 71 20.84 0.26 15.81
N ALA A 72 20.71 -1.03 16.12
CA ALA A 72 19.43 -1.72 16.10
C ALA A 72 18.44 -1.12 17.10
N GLY A 73 18.89 -0.78 18.31
CA GLY A 73 18.08 -0.11 19.32
C GLY A 73 17.57 1.26 18.86
N GLN A 74 18.44 2.07 18.26
CA GLN A 74 18.04 3.38 17.70
C GLN A 74 17.05 3.22 16.53
N LYS A 75 17.29 2.28 15.62
CA LYS A 75 16.35 1.96 14.53
C LYS A 75 15.00 1.49 15.06
N ALA A 76 14.99 0.63 16.08
CA ALA A 76 13.76 0.12 16.68
C ALA A 76 12.92 1.25 17.29
N SER A 77 13.55 2.22 17.96
CA SER A 77 12.85 3.38 18.51
C SER A 77 12.18 4.22 17.42
N ILE A 78 12.91 4.55 16.35
CA ILE A 78 12.38 5.34 15.22
C ILE A 78 11.27 4.57 14.48
N ALA A 79 11.45 3.27 14.28
CA ALA A 79 10.45 2.42 13.63
C ALA A 79 9.16 2.32 14.47
N LEU A 80 9.27 2.25 15.80
CA LEU A 80 8.11 2.22 16.68
C LEU A 80 7.32 3.54 16.61
N GLU A 81 8.00 4.68 16.67
CA GLU A 81 7.37 6.00 16.52
C GLU A 81 6.65 6.13 15.17
N THR A 82 7.33 5.73 14.09
CA THR A 82 6.76 5.72 12.74
C THR A 82 5.52 4.82 12.66
N THR A 83 5.55 3.67 13.34
CA THR A 83 4.41 2.73 13.36
C THR A 83 3.19 3.34 14.04
N VAL A 84 3.39 4.11 15.12
CA VAL A 84 2.30 4.83 15.80
C VAL A 84 1.67 5.86 14.87
N GLU A 85 2.49 6.62 14.13
CA GLU A 85 1.99 7.59 13.15
C GLU A 85 1.22 6.93 12.01
N VAL A 86 1.72 5.82 11.46
CA VAL A 86 1.03 5.04 10.43
C VAL A 86 -0.30 4.49 10.97
N ARG A 87 -0.34 3.98 12.21
CA ARG A 87 -1.58 3.52 12.85
C ARG A 87 -2.59 4.67 12.95
N ASN A 88 -2.16 5.84 13.40
CA ASN A 88 -3.03 7.00 13.53
C ASN A 88 -3.59 7.41 12.16
N LYS A 89 -2.75 7.49 11.12
CA LYS A 89 -3.19 7.79 9.74
C LYS A 89 -4.12 6.74 9.15
N ALA A 90 -3.92 5.45 9.47
CA ALA A 90 -4.82 4.38 9.04
C ALA A 90 -6.21 4.50 9.71
N ILE A 91 -6.26 4.87 10.99
CA ILE A 91 -7.53 5.13 11.71
C ILE A 91 -8.24 6.35 11.12
N GLU A 92 -7.51 7.44 10.85
CA GLU A 92 -8.05 8.64 10.21
C GLU A 92 -8.61 8.33 8.82
N ALA A 93 -7.87 7.57 7.99
CA ALA A 93 -8.32 7.17 6.66
C ALA A 93 -9.59 6.29 6.72
N TYR A 94 -9.69 5.38 7.70
CA TYR A 94 -10.90 4.60 7.94
C TYR A 94 -12.09 5.49 8.33
N GLN A 95 -11.87 6.45 9.24
CA GLN A 95 -12.92 7.39 9.64
C GLN A 95 -13.39 8.28 8.48
N GLU A 96 -12.46 8.74 7.63
CA GLU A 96 -12.77 9.56 6.47
C GLU A 96 -13.62 8.80 5.43
N ILE A 97 -13.25 7.54 5.13
CA ILE A 97 -14.05 6.67 4.25
C ILE A 97 -15.48 6.48 4.78
N MET A 98 -15.65 6.32 6.09
CA MET A 98 -16.97 6.18 6.72
C MET A 98 -17.78 7.49 6.67
N ARG A 99 -17.12 8.65 6.73
CA ARG A 99 -17.78 9.97 6.62
C ARG A 99 -18.18 10.33 5.19
N MET A 100 -17.49 9.77 4.18
CA MET A 100 -17.89 9.95 2.77
C MET A 100 -19.14 9.15 2.37
N GLN A 101 -19.55 8.16 3.16
CA GLN A 101 -20.64 7.23 2.82
C GLN A 101 -22.00 7.56 3.47
N VAL A 102 -22.12 8.65 4.25
CA VAL A 102 -23.39 9.10 4.86
C VAL A 102 -24.00 10.28 4.12
#